data_AF-A0A670I693-F1
#
_entry.id   AF-A0A670I693-F1
#
_cell.length_a   1.000
_cell.length_b   1.000
_cell.length_c   1.000
_cell.angle_alpha   90.00
_cell.angle_beta   90.00
_cell.angle_gamma   90.00
#
_symmetry.space_group_name_H-M   'P 1'
#
loop_
_entity.id
_entity.type
_entity.pdbx_description
1 polymer ?
#
loop_
_entity_poly.entity_id
_entity_poly.type
_entity_poly.pdbx_seq_one_letter_code
_entity_poly.pdbx_strand_id
1 'polypeptide(L)'
;QFIFWGKILKKPSTTSILEKGQQLLRKHEWEKHGTCAAMLESLNSEEKYFSKALELYKRIDLNRWGNGSIRDALTDAYGVTPKIQCLPGKEVSIIGQMKFCITKEFTLRNCTEPKTDSSPAPEDHFYHTEDLEICNDTLTYYPSHLHE
;
A
#
# COMPACT_ATOMS: atom_id res chain seq x y z
N GLN A 1 11.03 6.01 -4.48
CA GLN A 1 9.60 5.72 -4.70
C GLN A 1 9.06 5.20 -3.38
N PHE A 2 8.14 5.91 -2.74
CA PHE A 2 7.54 5.43 -1.49
C PHE A 2 6.35 4.54 -1.84
N ILE A 3 6.38 3.29 -1.39
CA ILE A 3 5.28 2.33 -1.56
C ILE A 3 4.51 2.32 -0.26
N PHE A 4 3.27 2.80 -0.28
CA PHE A 4 2.39 2.73 0.88
C PHE A 4 1.81 1.32 1.01
N TRP A 5 2.13 0.60 2.08
CA TRP A 5 1.45 -0.65 2.44
C TRP A 5 0.18 -0.32 3.24
N GLY A 6 -0.96 -0.31 2.54
CA GLY A 6 -2.28 -0.20 3.18
C GLY A 6 -2.69 -1.50 3.86
N LYS A 7 -1.99 -1.93 4.91
CA LYS A 7 -2.51 -2.92 5.86
C LYS A 7 -2.81 -2.23 7.20
N ILE A 8 -4.07 -1.81 7.31
CA ILE A 8 -4.86 -1.68 8.54
C ILE A 8 -4.13 -0.93 9.67
N LEU A 9 -4.17 0.40 9.62
CA LEU A 9 -4.14 1.23 10.84
C LEU A 9 -5.59 1.40 11.36
N LYS A 10 -6.26 0.29 11.71
CA LYS A 10 -7.45 0.36 12.57
C LYS A 10 -6.94 0.56 14.00
N LYS A 11 -7.42 1.60 14.68
CA LYS A 11 -7.46 1.60 16.15
C LYS A 11 -8.61 0.65 16.54
N PRO A 12 -8.36 -0.41 17.32
CA PRO A 12 -9.27 -0.62 18.44
C PRO A 12 -8.64 -1.28 19.69
N SER A 13 -9.47 -1.21 20.73
CA SER A 13 -9.42 -1.75 22.08
C SER A 13 -8.78 -3.13 22.26
N THR A 14 -7.80 -3.18 23.17
CA THR A 14 -7.45 -4.29 24.07
C THR A 14 -7.48 -5.72 23.50
N THR A 15 -6.32 -6.18 23.02
CA THR A 15 -5.89 -7.60 23.05
C THR A 15 -4.38 -7.64 22.89
N SER A 16 -3.64 -8.10 23.91
CA SER A 16 -2.17 -7.99 24.01
C SER A 16 -1.38 -8.66 22.86
N ILE A 17 -1.98 -9.63 22.17
CA ILE A 17 -1.39 -10.30 21.00
C ILE A 17 -1.48 -9.42 19.76
N LEU A 18 -2.60 -8.71 19.58
CA LEU A 18 -2.78 -7.77 18.47
C LEU A 18 -1.86 -6.55 18.62
N GLU A 19 -1.66 -6.07 19.85
CA GLU A 19 -0.71 -5.00 20.17
C GLU A 19 0.74 -5.40 19.82
N LYS A 20 1.16 -6.62 20.19
CA LYS A 20 2.47 -7.17 19.82
C LYS A 20 2.64 -7.30 18.31
N GLY A 21 1.62 -7.80 17.61
CA GLY A 21 1.64 -7.91 16.14
C GLY A 21 1.76 -6.54 15.45
N GLN A 22 1.03 -5.54 15.93
CA GLN A 22 1.12 -4.16 15.42
C GLN A 22 2.50 -3.53 15.68
N GLN A 23 3.09 -3.77 16.85
CA GLN A 23 4.42 -3.27 17.17
C GLN A 23 5.50 -3.91 16.28
N LEU A 24 5.41 -5.23 16.04
CA LEU A 24 6.32 -5.93 15.13
C LEU A 24 6.20 -5.41 13.69
N LEU A 25 4.99 -5.19 13.19
CA LEU A 25 4.77 -4.61 11.87
C LEU A 25 5.35 -3.19 11.77
N ARG A 26 5.08 -2.31 12.74
CA ARG A 26 5.64 -0.95 12.74
C ARG A 26 7.17 -0.97 12.75
N LYS A 27 7.75 -1.83 13.58
CA LYS A 27 9.21 -1.98 13.64
C LYS A 27 9.77 -2.41 12.27
N HIS A 28 9.18 -3.43 11.65
CA HIS A 28 9.59 -3.91 10.32
C HIS A 28 9.49 -2.80 9.25
N GLU A 29 8.35 -2.12 9.19
CA GLU A 29 8.13 -1.03 8.22
C GLU A 29 9.11 0.13 8.43
N TRP A 30 9.42 0.47 9.68
CA TRP A 30 10.42 1.50 9.98
C TRP A 30 11.83 1.07 9.55
N GLU A 31 12.28 -0.10 10.01
CA GLU A 31 13.64 -0.58 9.73
C GLU A 31 13.90 -0.77 8.24
N LYS A 32 12.93 -1.31 7.50
CA LYS A 32 13.05 -1.63 6.08
C LYS A 32 12.80 -0.44 5.15
N HIS A 33 11.87 0.46 5.50
CA HIS A 33 11.40 1.52 4.61
C HIS A 33 11.55 2.92 5.21
N GLY A 34 11.19 3.09 6.48
CA GLY A 34 11.26 4.38 7.18
C GLY A 34 12.68 4.94 7.30
N THR A 35 13.68 4.10 7.57
CA THR A 35 15.10 4.51 7.67
C THR A 35 15.62 5.13 6.36
N CYS A 36 15.23 4.59 5.21
CA CYS A 36 15.54 5.18 3.90
C CYS A 36 14.80 6.52 3.69
N ALA A 37 13.55 6.61 4.16
CA ALA A 37 12.74 7.81 4.08
C ALA A 37 13.26 8.96 4.96
N ALA A 38 13.96 8.61 6.04
CA ALA A 38 14.45 9.55 7.05
C ALA A 38 15.48 10.56 6.52
N MET A 39 15.97 10.40 5.28
CA MET A 39 16.73 11.43 4.59
C MET A 39 15.93 12.72 4.34
N LEU A 40 14.59 12.64 4.37
CA LEU A 40 13.71 13.80 4.30
C LEU A 40 13.40 14.29 5.71
N GLU A 41 13.60 15.58 5.98
CA GLU A 41 13.33 16.19 7.29
C GLU A 41 11.87 15.99 7.75
N SER A 42 10.93 15.94 6.80
CA SER A 42 9.52 15.66 7.03
C SER A 42 9.22 14.22 7.43
N LEU A 43 10.19 13.29 7.34
CA LEU A 43 10.07 11.86 7.64
C LEU A 43 11.21 11.35 8.54
N ASN A 44 12.04 12.23 9.11
CA ASN A 44 13.28 11.86 9.81
C ASN A 44 13.09 11.26 11.21
N SER A 45 11.87 10.86 11.56
CA SER A 45 11.56 10.11 12.77
C SER A 45 10.44 9.11 12.48
N GLU A 46 10.37 8.06 13.30
CA GLU A 46 9.31 7.05 13.21
C GLU A 46 7.91 7.69 13.30
N GLU A 47 7.73 8.63 14.23
CA GLU A 47 6.48 9.38 14.40
C GLU A 47 6.10 10.16 13.14
N LYS A 48 7.04 10.91 12.55
CA LYS A 48 6.80 11.70 11.34
C LYS A 48 6.44 10.80 10.15
N TYR A 49 7.17 9.69 10.01
CA TYR A 49 6.93 8.71 8.96
C TYR A 49 5.53 8.11 9.04
N PHE A 50 5.15 7.55 10.19
CA PHE A 50 3.83 6.93 10.35
C PHE A 50 2.69 7.95 10.34
N SER A 51 2.90 9.16 10.85
CA SER A 51 1.89 10.22 10.80
C SER A 51 1.61 10.66 9.37
N LYS A 52 2.67 10.87 8.56
CA LYS A 52 2.52 11.23 7.14
C LYS A 52 1.91 10.09 6.33
N ALA A 53 2.32 8.85 6.60
CA ALA A 53 1.71 7.65 6.06
C ALA A 53 0.18 7.63 6.30
N LEU A 54 -0.25 7.85 7.55
CA LEU A 54 -1.67 7.88 7.89
C LEU A 54 -2.42 9.06 7.25
N GLU A 55 -1.80 10.24 7.14
CA GLU A 55 -2.38 11.39 6.42
C GLU A 55 -2.64 11.06 4.95
N LEU A 56 -1.65 10.45 4.28
CA LEU A 56 -1.77 10.05 2.88
C LEU A 56 -2.85 8.98 2.69
N TYR A 57 -2.93 8.00 3.59
CA TYR A 57 -4.00 7.00 3.58
C TYR A 57 -5.38 7.63 3.67
N LYS A 58 -5.58 8.61 4.56
CA LYS A 58 -6.87 9.29 4.70
C LYS A 58 -7.21 10.16 3.47
N ARG A 59 -6.21 10.73 2.82
CA ARG A 59 -6.38 11.50 1.57
C ARG A 59 -6.78 10.59 0.41
N ILE A 60 -6.24 9.38 0.38
CA ILE A 60 -6.56 8.34 -0.61
C ILE A 60 -7.67 7.45 -0.02
N ASP A 61 -8.88 8.00 0.07
CA ASP A 61 -10.03 7.33 0.70
C ASP A 61 -10.53 6.11 -0.09
N LEU A 62 -9.95 4.94 0.23
CA LEU A 62 -10.23 3.70 -0.48
C LEU A 62 -11.66 3.14 -0.33
N ASN A 63 -12.45 3.74 0.55
CA ASN A 63 -13.77 3.23 0.90
C ASN A 63 -14.88 3.76 0.01
N ARG A 64 -14.59 4.76 -0.83
CA ARG A 64 -15.62 5.47 -1.60
C ARG A 64 -16.04 4.76 -2.89
N TRP A 65 -15.39 3.66 -3.29
CA TRP A 65 -15.63 3.01 -4.58
C TRP A 65 -16.24 1.63 -4.41
N GLY A 66 -17.45 1.48 -4.92
CA GLY A 66 -18.22 0.23 -4.85
C GLY A 66 -18.67 -0.33 -6.20
N ASN A 67 -18.59 0.45 -7.30
CA ASN A 67 -19.14 0.02 -8.60
C ASN A 67 -18.23 0.45 -9.76
N GLY A 68 -17.83 -0.49 -10.63
CA GLY A 68 -17.07 -0.23 -11.86
C GLY A 68 -15.59 -0.64 -11.83
N SER A 69 -14.86 -0.29 -12.89
CA SER A 69 -13.41 -0.50 -12.98
C SER A 69 -12.70 0.35 -11.91
N ILE A 70 -12.11 -0.33 -10.91
CA ILE A 70 -11.37 0.33 -9.83
C ILE A 70 -10.22 1.19 -10.38
N ARG A 71 -9.59 0.77 -11.48
CA ARG A 71 -8.50 1.50 -12.12
C ARG A 71 -8.97 2.84 -12.67
N ASP A 72 -10.10 2.84 -13.35
CA ASP A 72 -10.66 4.04 -13.96
C ASP A 72 -11.18 5.00 -12.89
N ALA A 73 -11.86 4.47 -11.88
CA ALA A 73 -12.35 5.26 -10.74
C ALA A 73 -11.19 5.95 -10.00
N LEU A 74 -10.08 5.25 -9.79
CA LEU A 74 -8.89 5.82 -9.15
C LEU A 74 -8.18 6.84 -10.04
N THR A 75 -8.14 6.58 -11.35
CA THR A 75 -7.52 7.51 -12.32
C THR A 75 -8.33 8.79 -12.44
N ASP A 76 -9.66 8.71 -12.49
CA ASP A 76 -10.57 9.87 -12.49
C ASP A 76 -10.46 10.68 -11.20
N ALA A 77 -10.47 10.00 -10.04
CA ALA A 77 -10.45 10.67 -8.74
C ALA A 77 -9.10 11.34 -8.40
N TYR A 78 -7.98 10.75 -8.83
CA TYR A 78 -6.64 11.17 -8.38
C TYR A 78 -5.71 11.62 -9.51
N GLY A 79 -6.12 11.51 -10.77
CA GLY A 79 -5.30 11.86 -11.93
C GLY A 79 -4.07 10.96 -12.12
N VAL A 80 -3.98 9.85 -11.40
CA VAL A 80 -2.86 8.90 -11.45
C VAL A 80 -3.37 7.46 -11.46
N THR A 81 -2.62 6.58 -12.12
CA THR A 81 -2.96 5.16 -12.17
C THR A 81 -2.08 4.39 -11.18
N PRO A 82 -2.64 3.83 -10.10
CA PRO A 82 -1.89 3.02 -9.16
C PRO A 82 -1.55 1.64 -9.77
N LYS A 83 -0.51 1.00 -9.22
CA LYS A 83 -0.23 -0.41 -9.51
C LYS A 83 -1.12 -1.27 -8.62
N ILE A 84 -1.98 -2.06 -9.23
CA ILE A 84 -2.90 -2.98 -8.55
C ILE A 84 -2.39 -4.40 -8.79
N GLN A 85 -2.15 -5.11 -7.71
CA GLN A 85 -1.72 -6.51 -7.72
C GLN A 85 -2.78 -7.40 -7.11
N CYS A 86 -3.03 -8.53 -7.75
CA CYS A 86 -4.09 -9.46 -7.42
C CYS A 86 -3.52 -10.81 -7.04
N LEU A 87 -4.19 -11.47 -6.10
CA LEU A 87 -4.04 -12.90 -5.86
C LEU A 87 -4.89 -13.64 -6.89
N PRO A 88 -4.32 -14.59 -7.64
CA PRO A 88 -5.07 -15.40 -8.59
C PRO A 88 -6.07 -16.28 -7.83
N GLY A 89 -7.33 -16.23 -8.24
CA GLY A 89 -8.38 -17.12 -7.76
C GLY A 89 -8.87 -18.03 -8.88
N LYS A 90 -9.60 -19.10 -8.54
CA LYS A 90 -10.10 -20.08 -9.51
C LYS A 90 -11.08 -19.50 -10.53
N GLU A 91 -11.86 -18.49 -10.14
CA GLU A 91 -12.89 -17.87 -10.97
C GLU A 91 -12.71 -16.34 -11.08
N VAL A 92 -12.36 -15.70 -9.96
CA VAL A 92 -12.10 -14.26 -9.89
C VAL A 92 -10.78 -14.00 -9.16
N SER A 93 -10.02 -13.03 -9.66
CA SER A 93 -8.84 -12.53 -8.97
C SER A 93 -9.25 -11.57 -7.86
N ILE A 94 -8.54 -11.60 -6.72
CA ILE A 94 -8.83 -10.75 -5.57
C ILE A 94 -7.72 -9.71 -5.46
N ILE A 95 -8.08 -8.43 -5.28
CA ILE A 95 -7.09 -7.38 -5.03
C ILE A 95 -6.34 -7.68 -3.73
N GLY A 96 -5.04 -7.96 -3.83
CA GLY A 96 -4.18 -8.23 -2.69
C GLY A 96 -3.37 -7.01 -2.26
N GLN A 97 -2.96 -6.18 -3.21
CA GLN A 97 -2.16 -4.99 -2.92
C GLN A 97 -2.42 -3.87 -3.93
N MET A 98 -2.39 -2.63 -3.44
CA MET A 98 -2.41 -1.45 -4.28
C MET A 98 -1.28 -0.50 -3.88
N LYS A 99 -0.54 -0.02 -4.88
CA LYS A 99 0.62 0.85 -4.69
C LYS A 99 0.42 2.17 -5.42
N PHE A 100 0.42 3.26 -4.65
CA PHE A 100 0.48 4.62 -5.18
C PHE A 100 1.93 5.11 -5.16
N CYS A 101 2.32 5.86 -6.19
CA CYS A 101 3.60 6.52 -6.22
C CYS A 101 3.47 7.97 -5.78
N ILE A 102 4.36 8.36 -4.88
CA ILE A 102 4.34 9.68 -4.26
C ILE A 102 5.71 10.33 -4.42
N THR A 103 5.74 11.63 -4.71
CA THR A 103 6.97 12.44 -4.74
C THR A 103 7.51 12.70 -3.33
N LYS A 104 8.70 13.30 -3.23
CA LYS A 104 9.28 13.68 -1.93
C LYS A 104 8.48 14.80 -1.25
N GLU A 105 7.70 15.53 -2.02
CA GLU A 105 6.80 16.62 -1.62
C GLU A 105 5.38 16.11 -1.30
N PHE A 106 5.19 14.78 -1.22
CA PHE A 106 3.92 14.15 -0.87
C PHE A 106 2.78 14.36 -1.89
N THR A 107 3.14 14.51 -3.17
CA THR A 107 2.18 14.60 -4.28
C THR A 107 2.07 13.26 -5.02
N LEU A 108 0.85 12.91 -5.43
CA LEU A 108 0.61 11.71 -6.22
C LEU A 108 1.22 11.87 -7.62
N ARG A 109 1.83 10.80 -8.12
CA ARG A 109 2.31 10.70 -9.50
C ARG A 109 2.13 9.29 -10.06
N ASN A 110 2.19 9.18 -11.37
CA ASN A 110 2.29 7.87 -12.02
C ASN A 110 3.58 7.15 -11.62
N CYS A 111 3.48 5.85 -11.41
CA CYS A 111 4.63 5.00 -11.15
C CYS A 111 5.41 4.76 -12.46
N THR A 112 6.69 5.12 -12.48
CA THR A 112 7.61 4.71 -13.56
C THR A 112 8.28 3.42 -13.15
N GLU A 113 8.41 2.45 -14.06
CA GLU A 113 9.27 1.30 -13.80
C GLU A 113 10.72 1.79 -13.63
N PRO A 114 11.45 1.35 -12.60
CA PRO A 114 12.89 1.53 -12.60
C PRO A 114 13.45 0.79 -13.83
N LYS A 115 14.29 1.47 -14.63
CA LYS A 115 15.12 0.76 -15.61
C LYS A 115 15.94 -0.26 -14.82
N THR A 116 15.74 -1.53 -15.11
CA THR A 116 16.43 -2.64 -14.46
C THR A 116 17.92 -2.54 -14.71
N ASP A 117 18.66 -1.95 -13.76
CA ASP A 117 20.00 -2.42 -13.46
C ASP A 117 19.85 -3.36 -12.27
N SER A 118 20.10 -4.64 -12.56
CA SER A 118 20.04 -5.76 -11.65
C SER A 118 20.86 -5.50 -10.38
N SER A 119 20.17 -5.26 -9.27
CA SER A 119 20.70 -5.51 -7.94
C SER A 119 19.60 -6.19 -7.13
N PRO A 120 19.83 -7.40 -6.58
CA PRO A 120 18.81 -8.09 -5.80
C PRO A 120 18.55 -7.29 -4.53
N ALA A 121 17.34 -6.76 -4.37
CA ALA A 121 16.89 -6.33 -3.06
C ALA A 121 16.75 -7.59 -2.19
N PRO A 122 17.16 -7.57 -0.91
CA PRO A 122 17.03 -8.74 -0.03
C PRO A 122 15.57 -9.16 0.06
N GLU A 123 15.32 -10.42 -0.28
CA GLU A 123 14.02 -11.08 -0.26
C GLU A 123 13.46 -11.09 1.17
N ASP A 124 12.19 -10.73 1.29
CA ASP A 124 11.45 -10.70 2.55
C ASP A 124 10.53 -11.91 2.62
N HIS A 125 10.97 -12.95 3.33
CA HIS A 125 10.23 -14.20 3.52
C HIS A 125 9.04 -14.09 4.49
N PHE A 126 8.56 -12.88 4.85
CA PHE A 126 7.43 -12.76 5.78
C PHE A 126 6.05 -12.56 5.11
N TYR A 127 6.01 -12.32 3.80
CA TYR A 127 4.81 -12.50 2.97
C TYR A 127 5.28 -12.82 1.54
N HIS A 128 4.88 -13.97 0.97
CA HIS A 128 5.14 -14.27 -0.44
C HIS A 128 4.45 -13.21 -1.33
N THR A 129 5.18 -12.14 -1.68
CA THR A 129 4.84 -11.26 -2.80
C THR A 129 4.94 -11.99 -4.14
N GLU A 130 5.45 -13.23 -4.12
CA GLU A 130 5.55 -14.15 -5.25
C GLU A 130 4.18 -14.60 -5.79
N ASP A 131 3.11 -14.49 -5.00
CA ASP A 131 1.76 -14.90 -5.42
C ASP A 131 0.92 -13.74 -5.99
N LEU A 132 1.47 -12.52 -6.06
CA LEU A 132 0.74 -11.31 -6.46
C LEU A 132 1.07 -10.89 -7.90
N GLU A 133 0.12 -11.12 -8.81
CA GLU A 133 0.23 -10.79 -10.24
C GLU A 133 -0.39 -9.43 -10.58
N ILE A 134 -0.11 -8.91 -11.78
CA ILE A 134 -0.84 -7.74 -12.30
C ILE A 134 -2.30 -8.16 -12.53
N CYS A 135 -3.24 -7.39 -11.97
CA CYS A 135 -4.67 -7.69 -12.12
C CYS A 135 -5.11 -7.66 -13.59
N ASN A 136 -5.93 -8.64 -13.98
CA ASN A 136 -6.70 -8.56 -15.22
C ASN A 136 -7.96 -7.72 -14.94
N ASP A 137 -8.00 -6.52 -15.54
CA ASP A 137 -9.02 -5.49 -15.29
C ASP A 137 -10.48 -5.97 -15.52
N THR A 138 -10.68 -7.14 -16.17
CA THR A 138 -12.00 -7.72 -16.48
C THR A 138 -12.58 -8.65 -15.40
N LEU A 139 -11.76 -9.18 -14.47
CA LEU A 139 -12.14 -10.24 -13.52
C LEU A 139 -11.53 -10.01 -12.13
N THR A 140 -11.71 -8.80 -11.60
CA THR A 140 -11.18 -8.42 -10.27
C THR A 140 -12.32 -8.03 -9.34
N TYR A 141 -12.49 -8.82 -8.27
CA TYR A 141 -13.45 -8.53 -7.22
C TYR A 141 -12.75 -7.77 -6.08
N TYR A 142 -13.33 -6.62 -5.69
CA TYR A 142 -12.96 -5.91 -4.48
C TYR A 142 -13.99 -6.21 -3.40
N PRO A 143 -13.69 -7.08 -2.41
CA PRO A 143 -14.63 -7.32 -1.33
C PRO A 143 -14.76 -6.04 -0.49
N SER A 144 -15.90 -5.35 -0.64
CA SER A 144 -16.27 -4.18 0.16
C SER A 144 -16.61 -4.59 1.59
N HIS A 145 -15.61 -4.96 2.39
CA HIS A 145 -15.79 -5.42 3.78
C HIS A 145 -16.02 -4.29 4.81
N LEU A 146 -16.60 -3.16 4.42
CA LEU A 146 -16.78 -2.02 5.33
C LEU A 146 -18.19 -1.42 5.35
N HIS A 147 -19.19 -2.15 4.83
CA HIS A 147 -20.60 -1.84 5.07
C HIS A 147 -21.13 -2.63 6.28
N GLU A 148 -20.67 -2.27 7.48
CA GLU A 148 -21.38 -2.55 8.75
C GLU A 148 -21.18 -1.36 9.71
#